data_AF-A0A416HIA4-F1
#
_entry.id   AF-A0A416HIA4-F1
#
_cell.length_a   1.000
_cell.length_b   1.000
_cell.length_c   1.000
_cell.angle_alpha   90.00
_cell.angle_beta   90.00
_cell.angle_gamma   90.00
#
_symmetry.space_group_name_H-M   'P 1'
#
loop_
_entity.id
_entity.type
_entity.pdbx_description
1 polymer ?
#
loop_
_entity_poly.entity_id
_entity_poly.type
_entity_poly.pdbx_seq_one_letter_code
_entity_poly.pdbx_strand_id
1 'polypeptide(L)'
;MKGRKIRRQVSICVCALIMALGIAACGNTAGTADSATAGGQGNTANNGGTADGGKKDTWLAEEIVTITYARPESSLQPYNPDCATVEWIRENLGVDLQVSTYSDYETKMNTLLAANQLPDLFTIWGNVSDVVGTGCLMELSGLIDQYAPNIQKDYENIPELSRYKMDGGIYTLAQIRRDDNWEQGSVPCIRTDLLEEQGLSIPKTWEELYDVLEVLAKAYPDSIAYGTRGDDRLLFNYMSPVKGLGGDYGLYQDEDGLWHMGLLEESYKEALQYIHRMYQSGILDNEYLIVSADDWKSGLGTGKYLFYYDNPVFLDTLNKTLRETNPDAKLEPIMFLADGEGKTVNYGHPNNYYNVWGISADTEKKEVLMKFVDWLYSEEGGWLMNYGIEGTHWEMTDQKPRFLDSVVEEYKSRTGDPTYEAGSEIGIGDLFLDMSWYSNYDAAFKSTSEESWTRENIHKVYADHMDCVIQQPIEPPYTAEESARITEINQSYMDYSKTEINKFISGERSFEDWDAFVQELISKGAGERVDIANQAEQRFTKGE
;
A
#
# COMPACT_ATOMS: atom_id res chain seq x y z
N MET A 1 -28.33 -47.22 51.37
CA MET A 1 -27.82 -46.09 52.20
C MET A 1 -26.99 -45.17 51.31
N LYS A 2 -27.33 -43.86 51.29
CA LYS A 2 -26.55 -42.66 50.89
C LYS A 2 -25.58 -42.83 49.69
N GLY A 3 -25.71 -42.20 48.53
CA GLY A 3 -26.25 -40.88 48.16
C GLY A 3 -25.11 -39.96 47.69
N ARG A 4 -25.03 -39.65 46.39
CA ARG A 4 -24.48 -38.37 45.85
C ARG A 4 -24.72 -38.26 44.33
N LYS A 5 -25.50 -37.25 43.94
CA LYS A 5 -25.59 -36.71 42.57
C LYS A 5 -24.75 -35.42 42.56
N ILE A 6 -23.91 -35.22 41.55
CA ILE A 6 -23.24 -33.94 41.26
C ILE A 6 -23.84 -33.42 39.95
N ARG A 7 -24.42 -32.22 39.99
CA ARG A 7 -24.96 -31.49 38.84
C ARG A 7 -23.92 -30.45 38.39
N ARG A 8 -23.73 -30.38 37.07
CA ARG A 8 -23.12 -29.28 36.32
C ARG A 8 -23.77 -27.93 36.68
N GLN A 9 -22.96 -26.87 36.78
CA GLN A 9 -23.42 -25.51 36.57
C GLN A 9 -22.43 -24.76 35.66
N VAL A 10 -23.03 -24.19 34.63
CA VAL A 10 -22.55 -23.17 33.70
C VAL A 10 -22.45 -21.85 34.46
N SER A 11 -21.47 -21.01 34.17
CA SER A 11 -21.47 -19.60 34.59
C SER A 11 -21.14 -18.71 33.41
N ILE A 12 -22.13 -17.91 33.04
CA ILE A 12 -22.16 -16.89 32.00
C ILE A 12 -21.82 -15.54 32.65
N CYS A 13 -21.12 -14.70 31.86
CA CYS A 13 -20.75 -13.31 32.06
C CYS A 13 -21.82 -12.40 32.67
N VAL A 14 -21.41 -11.45 33.53
CA VAL A 14 -22.01 -10.10 33.61
C VAL A 14 -20.92 -9.09 33.99
N CYS A 15 -20.55 -8.23 33.05
CA CYS A 15 -19.94 -6.92 33.28
C CYS A 15 -21.07 -5.89 33.36
N ALA A 16 -21.12 -5.07 34.42
CA ALA A 16 -21.68 -3.72 34.40
C ALA A 16 -21.56 -3.02 35.78
N LEU A 17 -20.94 -1.84 35.76
CA LEU A 17 -21.19 -0.64 36.58
C LEU A 17 -21.07 -0.72 38.12
N ILE A 18 -20.28 0.20 38.70
CA ILE A 18 -20.77 1.26 39.61
C ILE A 18 -19.71 2.37 39.79
N MET A 19 -20.23 3.59 39.74
CA MET A 19 -19.62 4.91 39.88
C MET A 19 -19.01 5.22 41.26
N ALA A 20 -17.96 6.06 41.22
CA ALA A 20 -17.65 7.23 42.05
C ALA A 20 -18.20 7.36 43.49
N LEU A 21 -17.27 7.44 44.44
CA LEU A 21 -17.29 8.17 45.73
C LEU A 21 -15.82 8.64 45.94
N GLY A 22 -15.44 9.86 46.30
CA GLY A 22 -16.15 10.96 46.92
C GLY A 22 -15.56 11.31 48.31
N ILE A 23 -14.47 12.09 48.34
CA ILE A 23 -14.18 13.22 49.26
C ILE A 23 -13.57 12.99 50.69
N ALA A 24 -12.37 13.60 50.83
CA ALA A 24 -11.77 14.43 51.90
C ALA A 24 -11.32 13.93 53.29
N ALA A 25 -10.11 14.41 53.67
CA ALA A 25 -9.76 15.33 54.79
C ALA A 25 -8.32 15.01 55.29
N CYS A 26 -7.35 15.87 55.59
CA CYS A 26 -7.18 17.30 55.98
C CYS A 26 -5.78 17.77 55.44
N GLY A 27 -5.41 19.04 55.18
CA GLY A 27 -5.63 20.30 55.91
C GLY A 27 -4.48 20.57 56.92
N ASN A 28 -3.31 21.06 56.49
CA ASN A 28 -2.79 22.45 56.55
C ASN A 28 -2.14 22.90 57.89
N THR A 29 -0.90 23.43 57.85
CA THR A 29 -0.49 24.70 58.50
C THR A 29 0.93 25.12 58.10
N ALA A 30 1.05 26.41 57.77
CA ALA A 30 2.28 27.16 57.49
C ALA A 30 2.84 27.84 58.74
N GLY A 31 4.12 28.26 58.70
CA GLY A 31 4.74 29.11 59.72
C GLY A 31 6.23 29.36 59.48
N THR A 32 6.53 30.49 58.84
CA THR A 32 7.85 31.08 58.52
C THR A 32 8.51 31.85 59.68
N ALA A 33 9.82 32.14 59.48
CA ALA A 33 10.67 33.26 59.98
C ALA A 33 11.95 32.74 60.70
N ASP A 34 13.18 33.26 60.52
CA ASP A 34 13.65 34.48 59.85
C ASP A 34 15.19 34.49 59.71
N SER A 35 15.71 35.20 58.68
CA SER A 35 16.87 36.13 58.66
C SER A 35 18.29 35.72 59.12
N ALA A 36 19.44 36.16 58.57
CA ALA A 36 19.77 37.14 57.52
C ALA A 36 21.29 37.12 57.15
N THR A 37 21.56 37.41 55.86
CA THR A 37 22.59 38.27 55.22
C THR A 37 24.11 38.13 55.43
N ALA A 38 24.83 38.00 54.28
CA ALA A 38 25.81 38.96 53.67
C ALA A 38 26.73 38.16 52.71
N GLY A 39 27.13 38.53 51.49
CA GLY A 39 27.06 39.73 50.64
C GLY A 39 28.27 39.65 49.67
N GLY A 40 28.10 39.89 48.36
CA GLY A 40 29.22 39.96 47.41
C GLY A 40 28.81 39.87 45.93
N GLN A 41 28.72 41.03 45.26
CA GLN A 41 28.51 41.23 43.82
C GLN A 41 29.74 40.88 42.96
N GLY A 42 29.52 40.51 41.68
CA GLY A 42 30.34 41.07 40.58
C GLY A 42 30.83 40.12 39.47
N ASN A 43 30.14 40.20 38.33
CA ASN A 43 30.64 40.20 36.94
C ASN A 43 30.80 38.90 36.09
N THR A 44 29.83 38.79 35.16
CA THR A 44 29.95 38.68 33.68
C THR A 44 30.44 37.41 32.98
N ALA A 45 29.49 36.83 32.25
CA ALA A 45 29.48 36.59 30.80
C ALA A 45 30.39 35.50 30.21
N ASN A 46 29.73 34.41 29.79
CA ASN A 46 30.02 33.79 28.50
C ASN A 46 28.74 33.15 27.94
N ASN A 47 27.95 33.95 27.21
CA ASN A 47 26.96 33.43 26.27
C ASN A 47 27.73 32.97 25.03
N GLY A 48 27.92 31.66 24.89
CA GLY A 48 28.24 31.06 23.61
C GLY A 48 26.98 31.09 22.76
N GLY A 49 26.93 32.02 21.80
CA GLY A 49 25.86 32.11 20.83
C GLY A 49 25.76 30.83 20.02
N THR A 50 24.57 30.24 20.01
CA THR A 50 24.10 29.42 18.90
C THR A 50 24.17 30.26 17.64
N ALA A 51 24.89 29.76 16.63
CA ALA A 51 24.87 30.32 15.29
C ALA A 51 23.43 30.24 14.77
N ASP A 52 22.77 31.38 14.73
CA ASP A 52 21.52 31.59 14.03
C ASP A 52 21.83 31.52 12.54
N GLY A 53 21.61 30.35 11.94
CA GLY A 53 21.74 30.15 10.50
C GLY A 53 20.61 30.90 9.81
N GLY A 54 20.91 32.08 9.28
CA GLY A 54 19.91 32.93 8.63
C GLY A 54 19.17 32.22 7.48
N LYS A 55 17.95 32.71 7.19
CA LYS A 55 17.08 32.27 6.09
C LYS A 55 17.86 32.06 4.79
N LYS A 56 17.75 30.87 4.20
CA LYS A 56 18.31 30.57 2.87
C LYS A 56 17.37 31.08 1.78
N ASP A 57 17.92 31.43 0.62
CA ASP A 57 17.13 31.89 -0.53
C ASP A 57 16.17 30.81 -1.07
N THR A 58 16.45 29.54 -0.77
CA THR A 58 15.62 28.37 -1.10
C THR A 58 14.41 28.18 -0.18
N TRP A 59 14.29 28.95 0.91
CA TRP A 59 13.16 28.83 1.82
C TRP A 59 11.85 29.22 1.13
N LEU A 60 10.81 28.41 1.38
CA LEU A 60 9.49 28.59 0.76
C LEU A 60 8.64 29.65 1.46
N ALA A 61 9.09 30.13 2.63
CA ALA A 61 8.45 31.16 3.46
C ALA A 61 9.50 32.01 4.19
N GLU A 62 9.07 33.14 4.77
CA GLU A 62 9.94 34.02 5.58
C GLU A 62 10.38 33.39 6.91
N GLU A 63 9.53 32.54 7.48
CA GLU A 63 9.76 31.83 8.73
C GLU A 63 9.58 30.34 8.49
N ILE A 64 10.09 29.51 9.41
CA ILE A 64 9.87 28.07 9.34
C ILE A 64 8.37 27.77 9.47
N VAL A 65 7.83 27.03 8.51
CA VAL A 65 6.42 26.61 8.50
C VAL A 65 6.34 25.12 8.82
N THR A 66 5.63 24.79 9.90
CA THR A 66 5.33 23.39 10.23
C THR A 66 4.25 22.86 9.30
N ILE A 67 4.46 21.70 8.68
CA ILE A 67 3.47 20.96 7.88
C ILE A 67 3.23 19.61 8.57
N THR A 68 1.97 19.30 8.86
CA THR A 68 1.59 17.99 9.42
C THR A 68 1.31 17.00 8.29
N TYR A 69 1.92 15.81 8.35
CA TYR A 69 1.76 14.75 7.35
C TYR A 69 1.33 13.45 8.01
N ALA A 70 0.26 12.80 7.53
CA ALA A 70 -0.06 11.43 7.94
C ALA A 70 0.25 10.40 6.85
N ARG A 71 0.89 9.30 7.27
CA ARG A 71 1.15 8.13 6.42
C ARG A 71 0.94 6.81 7.16
N PRO A 72 0.79 5.70 6.43
CA PRO A 72 0.82 4.36 7.00
C PRO A 72 2.16 4.02 7.64
N GLU A 73 2.11 3.23 8.70
CA GLU A 73 3.28 2.64 9.34
C GLU A 73 3.64 1.29 8.69
N SER A 74 4.94 1.00 8.57
CA SER A 74 5.44 -0.28 8.08
C SER A 74 6.57 -0.76 8.97
N SER A 75 6.48 -1.99 9.46
CA SER A 75 7.55 -2.63 10.24
C SER A 75 8.84 -2.83 9.43
N LEU A 76 8.76 -2.86 8.09
CA LEU A 76 9.93 -2.96 7.21
C LEU A 76 10.69 -1.65 7.12
N GLN A 77 9.97 -0.52 7.09
CA GLN A 77 10.54 0.82 7.05
C GLN A 77 9.90 1.70 8.12
N PRO A 78 10.26 1.49 9.40
CA PRO A 78 9.75 2.31 10.48
C PRO A 78 10.09 3.78 10.24
N TYR A 79 9.19 4.69 10.56
CA TYR A 79 9.48 6.10 10.42
C TYR A 79 10.54 6.56 11.45
N ASN A 80 11.59 7.21 10.95
CA ASN A 80 12.59 7.89 11.77
C ASN A 80 12.37 9.42 11.70
N PRO A 81 11.98 10.10 12.79
CA PRO A 81 11.79 11.54 12.79
C PRO A 81 13.09 12.34 12.67
N ASP A 82 14.24 11.72 12.98
CA ASP A 82 15.57 12.33 12.92
C ASP A 82 16.31 11.94 11.63
N CYS A 83 15.58 11.58 10.57
CA CYS A 83 16.19 11.16 9.31
C CYS A 83 16.76 12.36 8.52
N ALA A 84 17.84 12.10 7.79
CA ALA A 84 18.62 13.13 7.10
C ALA A 84 17.78 13.96 6.11
N THR A 85 16.82 13.34 5.42
CA THR A 85 15.92 14.03 4.48
C THR A 85 15.01 15.04 5.19
N VAL A 86 14.44 14.70 6.35
CA VAL A 86 13.56 15.62 7.10
C VAL A 86 14.36 16.80 7.65
N GLU A 87 15.55 16.55 8.18
CA GLU A 87 16.47 17.61 8.62
C GLU A 87 16.84 18.53 7.46
N TRP A 88 17.17 17.96 6.30
CA TRP A 88 17.51 18.72 5.11
C TRP A 88 16.35 19.62 4.64
N ILE A 89 15.12 19.09 4.61
CA ILE A 89 13.91 19.86 4.24
C ILE A 89 13.72 21.05 5.19
N ARG A 90 13.91 20.84 6.49
CA ARG A 90 13.83 21.91 7.49
C ARG A 90 14.87 22.99 7.27
N GLU A 91 16.12 22.62 7.08
CA GLU A 91 17.23 23.58 6.95
C GLU A 91 17.26 24.31 5.60
N ASN A 92 16.83 23.66 4.52
CA ASN A 92 16.97 24.17 3.16
C ASN A 92 15.67 24.77 2.60
N LEU A 93 14.51 24.28 3.02
CA LEU A 93 13.22 24.79 2.53
C LEU A 93 12.46 25.59 3.59
N GLY A 94 12.92 25.57 4.85
CA GLY A 94 12.20 26.20 5.97
C GLY A 94 10.88 25.49 6.27
N VAL A 95 10.78 24.19 5.97
CA VAL A 95 9.58 23.38 6.20
C VAL A 95 9.86 22.39 7.32
N ASP A 96 9.08 22.46 8.40
CA ASP A 96 9.16 21.53 9.52
C ASP A 96 8.11 20.43 9.38
N LEU A 97 8.52 19.25 8.89
CA LEU A 97 7.61 18.12 8.69
C LEU A 97 7.31 17.39 10.01
N GLN A 98 6.07 17.50 10.47
CA GLN A 98 5.55 16.71 11.58
C GLN A 98 4.77 15.51 11.05
N VAL A 99 5.46 14.39 10.92
CA VAL A 99 4.90 13.15 10.37
C VAL A 99 4.28 12.32 11.49
N SER A 100 3.03 11.89 11.28
CA SER A 100 2.32 10.91 12.10
C SER A 100 2.17 9.61 11.31
N THR A 101 2.55 8.49 11.93
CA THR A 101 2.38 7.17 11.33
C THR A 101 1.33 6.35 12.07
N TYR A 102 0.58 5.52 11.34
CA TYR A 102 -0.47 4.69 11.92
C TYR A 102 -0.43 3.27 11.33
N SER A 103 -0.40 2.25 12.20
CA SER A 103 -0.49 0.85 11.77
C SER A 103 -1.89 0.45 11.29
N ASP A 104 -2.93 1.07 11.85
CA ASP A 104 -4.33 0.94 11.40
C ASP A 104 -4.74 2.24 10.69
N TYR A 105 -4.07 2.51 9.57
CA TYR A 105 -4.11 3.80 8.90
C TYR A 105 -5.52 4.18 8.42
N GLU A 106 -6.22 3.26 7.75
CA GLU A 106 -7.56 3.52 7.21
C GLU A 106 -8.55 3.88 8.31
N THR A 107 -8.64 3.08 9.37
CA THR A 107 -9.54 3.34 10.51
C THR A 107 -9.19 4.68 11.18
N LYS A 108 -7.89 4.98 11.33
CA LYS A 108 -7.45 6.21 11.95
C LYS A 108 -7.80 7.43 11.11
N MET A 109 -7.54 7.39 9.80
CA MET A 109 -7.88 8.47 8.88
C MET A 109 -9.38 8.69 8.79
N ASN A 110 -10.20 7.63 8.74
CA ASN A 110 -11.67 7.74 8.80
C ASN A 110 -12.16 8.43 10.08
N THR A 111 -11.51 8.15 11.22
CA THR A 111 -11.82 8.83 12.48
C THR A 111 -11.47 10.32 12.44
N LEU A 112 -10.29 10.67 11.89
CA LEU A 112 -9.86 12.06 11.75
C LEU A 112 -10.74 12.84 10.77
N LEU A 113 -11.13 12.20 9.66
CA LEU A 113 -12.06 12.72 8.67
C LEU A 113 -13.42 13.05 9.30
N ALA A 114 -14.02 12.10 10.01
CA ALA A 114 -15.30 12.29 10.70
C ALA A 114 -15.25 13.36 11.81
N ALA A 115 -14.07 13.58 12.41
CA ALA A 115 -13.85 14.61 13.41
C ALA A 115 -13.47 15.98 12.82
N ASN A 116 -13.29 16.08 11.50
CA ASN A 116 -12.74 17.25 10.81
C ASN A 116 -11.38 17.70 11.40
N GLN A 117 -10.50 16.72 11.63
CA GLN A 117 -9.17 16.88 12.25
C GLN A 117 -8.08 16.26 11.37
N LEU A 118 -8.21 16.40 10.05
CA LEU A 118 -7.20 15.91 9.11
C LEU A 118 -5.89 16.70 9.26
N PRO A 119 -4.73 16.03 9.07
CA PRO A 119 -3.45 16.72 8.92
C PRO A 119 -3.44 17.60 7.65
N ASP A 120 -2.46 18.49 7.54
CA ASP A 120 -2.30 19.37 6.38
C ASP A 120 -2.17 18.55 5.07
N LEU A 121 -1.39 17.47 5.10
CA LEU A 121 -1.15 16.54 4.01
C LEU A 121 -1.38 15.10 4.49
N PHE A 122 -1.93 14.23 3.67
CA PHE A 122 -2.09 12.81 4.00
C PHE A 122 -2.15 11.94 2.77
N THR A 123 -1.72 10.69 2.94
CA THR A 123 -1.85 9.66 1.91
C THR A 123 -3.29 9.16 1.87
N ILE A 124 -3.86 8.96 0.69
CA ILE A 124 -5.17 8.34 0.50
C ILE A 124 -4.91 6.94 -0.05
N TRP A 125 -5.31 5.93 0.72
CA TRP A 125 -5.38 4.54 0.28
C TRP A 125 -6.87 4.19 0.09
N GLY A 126 -7.22 3.64 -1.08
CA GLY A 126 -8.60 3.32 -1.44
C GLY A 126 -9.20 4.29 -2.48
N ASN A 127 -10.54 4.32 -2.56
CA ASN A 127 -11.23 5.09 -3.59
C ASN A 127 -11.22 6.59 -3.25
N VAL A 128 -10.60 7.40 -4.11
CA VAL A 128 -10.54 8.86 -3.98
C VAL A 128 -11.93 9.49 -3.81
N SER A 129 -12.95 8.91 -4.45
CA SER A 129 -14.35 9.38 -4.40
C SER A 129 -14.90 9.44 -2.97
N ASP A 130 -14.50 8.49 -2.11
CA ASP A 130 -15.01 8.39 -0.74
C ASP A 130 -14.51 9.55 0.14
N VAL A 131 -13.35 10.14 -0.19
CA VAL A 131 -12.76 11.27 0.54
C VAL A 131 -13.19 12.60 -0.07
N VAL A 132 -13.27 12.70 -1.40
CA VAL A 132 -13.68 13.93 -2.09
C VAL A 132 -15.12 14.33 -1.71
N GLY A 133 -16.04 13.36 -1.66
CA GLY A 133 -17.45 13.61 -1.36
C GLY A 133 -17.73 14.21 0.03
N THR A 134 -16.77 14.18 0.95
CA THR A 134 -16.93 14.77 2.29
C THR A 134 -16.70 16.28 2.33
N GLY A 135 -16.10 16.85 1.28
CA GLY A 135 -15.70 18.26 1.25
C GLY A 135 -14.45 18.58 2.09
N CYS A 136 -13.76 17.57 2.61
CA CYS A 136 -12.57 17.76 3.45
C CYS A 136 -11.27 17.93 2.64
N LEU A 137 -11.31 17.70 1.32
CA LEU A 137 -10.18 17.93 0.41
C LEU A 137 -10.22 19.33 -0.18
N MET A 138 -9.05 19.97 -0.24
CA MET A 138 -8.88 21.25 -0.91
C MET A 138 -8.97 21.09 -2.43
N GLU A 139 -9.72 21.97 -3.10
CA GLU A 139 -9.64 22.14 -4.55
C GLU A 139 -8.32 22.85 -4.90
N LEU A 140 -7.50 22.22 -5.73
CA LEU A 140 -6.10 22.59 -5.96
C LEU A 140 -5.88 23.37 -7.25
N SER A 141 -6.81 23.38 -8.21
CA SER A 141 -6.55 23.89 -9.57
C SER A 141 -6.03 25.33 -9.56
N GLY A 142 -6.68 26.23 -8.80
CA GLY A 142 -6.25 27.63 -8.73
C GLY A 142 -4.88 27.82 -8.05
N LEU A 143 -4.55 26.97 -7.07
CA LEU A 143 -3.24 26.99 -6.42
C LEU A 143 -2.16 26.39 -7.32
N ILE A 144 -2.50 25.35 -8.10
CA ILE A 144 -1.59 24.74 -9.07
C ILE A 144 -1.22 25.77 -10.15
N ASP A 145 -2.22 26.45 -10.73
CA ASP A 145 -2.01 27.50 -11.74
C ASP A 145 -1.11 28.64 -11.23
N GLN A 146 -1.17 28.95 -9.93
CA GLN A 146 -0.44 30.07 -9.35
C GLN A 146 0.97 29.69 -8.85
N TYR A 147 1.13 28.47 -8.32
CA TYR A 147 2.30 28.10 -7.52
C TYR A 147 2.96 26.77 -7.91
N ALA A 148 2.35 25.95 -8.77
CA ALA A 148 2.80 24.58 -9.01
C ALA A 148 3.10 24.25 -10.49
N PRO A 149 4.18 24.82 -11.07
CA PRO A 149 4.54 24.59 -12.47
C PRO A 149 4.94 23.15 -12.80
N ASN A 150 5.50 22.37 -11.85
CA ASN A 150 5.86 20.97 -12.11
C ASN A 150 4.60 20.10 -12.22
N ILE A 151 3.65 20.31 -11.30
CA ILE A 151 2.35 19.62 -11.34
C ILE A 151 1.57 19.99 -12.60
N GLN A 152 1.54 21.28 -12.96
CA GLN A 152 0.90 21.74 -14.19
C GLN A 152 1.48 21.03 -15.42
N LYS A 153 2.82 20.94 -15.51
CA LYS A 153 3.51 20.23 -16.58
C LYS A 153 3.17 18.74 -16.61
N ASP A 154 2.97 18.09 -15.46
CA ASP A 154 2.56 16.68 -15.43
C ASP A 154 1.16 16.48 -16.00
N TYR A 155 0.19 17.31 -15.63
CA TYR A 155 -1.16 17.27 -16.19
C TYR A 155 -1.20 17.56 -17.71
N GLU A 156 -0.26 18.35 -18.23
CA GLU A 156 -0.12 18.59 -19.67
C GLU A 156 0.45 17.37 -20.41
N ASN A 157 1.37 16.63 -19.79
CA ASN A 157 2.12 15.55 -20.44
C ASN A 157 1.56 14.14 -20.18
N ILE A 158 0.71 13.96 -19.15
CA ILE A 158 0.15 12.68 -18.73
C ILE A 158 -1.38 12.77 -18.78
N PRO A 159 -2.01 12.46 -19.94
CA PRO A 159 -3.45 12.59 -20.13
C PRO A 159 -4.30 11.84 -19.09
N GLU A 160 -3.81 10.69 -18.61
CA GLU A 160 -4.46 9.84 -17.62
C GLU A 160 -4.70 10.57 -16.29
N LEU A 161 -3.90 11.59 -15.96
CA LEU A 161 -4.12 12.41 -14.75
C LEU A 161 -5.47 13.12 -14.75
N SER A 162 -6.04 13.37 -15.94
CA SER A 162 -7.37 13.97 -16.04
C SER A 162 -8.48 13.07 -15.50
N ARG A 163 -8.27 11.76 -15.39
CA ARG A 163 -9.23 10.82 -14.78
C ARG A 163 -9.34 10.97 -13.27
N TYR A 164 -8.33 11.53 -12.61
CA TYR A 164 -8.34 11.82 -11.17
C TYR A 164 -9.04 13.14 -10.83
N LYS A 165 -9.54 13.88 -11.82
CA LYS A 165 -10.33 15.09 -11.59
C LYS A 165 -11.71 14.75 -11.03
N MET A 166 -12.30 15.65 -10.27
CA MET A 166 -13.65 15.55 -9.73
C MET A 166 -14.37 16.87 -9.96
N ASP A 167 -15.58 16.85 -10.52
CA ASP A 167 -16.31 18.07 -10.94
C ASP A 167 -15.44 19.05 -11.77
N GLY A 168 -14.50 18.52 -12.56
CA GLY A 168 -13.56 19.30 -13.37
C GLY A 168 -12.36 19.89 -12.61
N GLY A 169 -12.35 19.83 -11.27
CA GLY A 169 -11.27 20.30 -10.41
C GLY A 169 -10.26 19.20 -10.03
N ILE A 170 -9.13 19.61 -9.47
CA ILE A 170 -8.07 18.71 -8.97
C ILE A 170 -8.15 18.70 -7.45
N TYR A 171 -8.39 17.54 -6.85
CA TYR A 171 -8.53 17.39 -5.38
C TYR A 171 -7.47 16.47 -4.76
N THR A 172 -6.77 15.71 -5.60
CA THR A 172 -5.73 14.78 -5.19
C THR A 172 -4.50 14.94 -6.06
N LEU A 173 -3.39 14.46 -5.52
CA LEU A 173 -2.05 14.57 -6.09
C LEU A 173 -1.55 13.15 -6.32
N ALA A 174 -1.44 12.71 -7.58
CA ALA A 174 -1.01 11.35 -7.89
C ALA A 174 0.50 11.19 -7.78
N GLN A 175 0.96 10.03 -7.32
CA GLN A 175 2.36 9.62 -7.47
C GLN A 175 2.68 9.49 -8.96
N ILE A 176 3.78 10.11 -9.40
CA ILE A 176 4.23 10.07 -10.79
C ILE A 176 5.56 9.35 -10.82
N ARG A 177 5.60 8.27 -11.60
CA ARG A 177 6.83 7.55 -11.85
C ARG A 177 7.67 8.31 -12.87
N ARG A 178 8.96 8.48 -12.56
CA ARG A 178 9.92 9.26 -13.36
C ARG A 178 10.93 8.41 -14.13
N ASP A 179 10.99 7.11 -13.84
CA ASP A 179 11.90 6.15 -14.48
C ASP A 179 11.18 4.93 -15.08
N ASP A 180 11.93 4.08 -15.79
CA ASP A 180 11.39 2.87 -16.42
C ASP A 180 10.69 1.98 -15.37
N ASN A 181 9.53 1.40 -15.74
CA ASN A 181 8.78 0.58 -14.80
C ASN A 181 9.27 -0.87 -14.68
N TRP A 182 9.96 -1.14 -13.57
CA TRP A 182 10.44 -2.47 -13.23
C TRP A 182 9.49 -3.25 -12.29
N GLU A 183 8.39 -2.64 -11.85
CA GLU A 183 7.39 -3.23 -10.97
C GLU A 183 6.04 -3.39 -11.70
N GLN A 184 5.87 -4.57 -12.30
CA GLN A 184 4.72 -4.85 -13.16
C GLN A 184 3.61 -5.66 -12.44
N GLY A 185 3.75 -5.89 -11.13
CA GLY A 185 2.64 -6.32 -10.29
C GLY A 185 2.90 -7.58 -9.44
N SER A 186 1.90 -8.46 -9.38
CA SER A 186 1.98 -9.78 -8.72
C SER A 186 2.32 -10.85 -9.74
N VAL A 187 3.16 -11.82 -9.38
CA VAL A 187 3.48 -12.99 -10.23
C VAL A 187 3.35 -14.30 -9.44
N PRO A 188 3.10 -15.43 -10.12
CA PRO A 188 3.22 -16.74 -9.52
C PRO A 188 4.68 -17.02 -9.15
N CYS A 189 4.92 -17.44 -7.91
CA CYS A 189 6.22 -17.81 -7.38
C CYS A 189 6.14 -19.19 -6.73
N ILE A 190 7.02 -20.13 -7.11
CA ILE A 190 6.98 -21.53 -6.69
C ILE A 190 8.36 -22.05 -6.27
N ARG A 191 8.39 -22.99 -5.35
CA ARG A 191 9.60 -23.74 -4.97
C ARG A 191 10.04 -24.68 -6.10
N THR A 192 10.86 -24.18 -7.02
CA THR A 192 11.34 -24.93 -8.19
C THR A 192 12.29 -26.07 -7.82
N ASP A 193 13.02 -25.95 -6.71
CA ASP A 193 13.83 -27.05 -6.18
C ASP A 193 12.96 -28.27 -5.81
N LEU A 194 11.74 -28.05 -5.31
CA LEU A 194 10.80 -29.13 -5.02
C LEU A 194 10.17 -29.69 -6.30
N LEU A 195 10.00 -28.87 -7.35
CA LEU A 195 9.58 -29.39 -8.66
C LEU A 195 10.64 -30.34 -9.23
N GLU A 196 11.92 -29.94 -9.18
CA GLU A 196 13.05 -30.77 -9.61
C GLU A 196 13.12 -32.08 -8.82
N GLU A 197 12.95 -32.03 -7.49
CA GLU A 197 12.95 -33.21 -6.61
C GLU A 197 11.83 -34.20 -6.99
N GLN A 198 10.64 -33.68 -7.32
CA GLN A 198 9.48 -34.50 -7.72
C GLN A 198 9.48 -34.86 -9.21
N GLY A 199 10.45 -34.38 -10.00
CA GLY A 199 10.51 -34.59 -11.45
C GLY A 199 9.37 -33.90 -12.21
N LEU A 200 8.84 -32.81 -11.65
CA LEU A 200 7.76 -32.01 -12.24
C LEU A 200 8.34 -30.94 -13.18
N SER A 201 7.57 -30.61 -14.21
CA SER A 201 7.86 -29.45 -15.06
C SER A 201 7.30 -28.17 -14.45
N ILE A 202 7.90 -27.03 -14.78
CA ILE A 202 7.33 -25.72 -14.46
C ILE A 202 5.97 -25.58 -15.18
N PRO A 203 4.87 -25.27 -14.46
CA PRO A 203 3.55 -25.17 -15.05
C PRO A 203 3.43 -23.94 -15.97
N LYS A 204 2.64 -24.08 -17.04
CA LYS A 204 2.39 -23.04 -18.04
C LYS A 204 0.92 -22.62 -18.11
N THR A 205 0.03 -23.40 -17.50
CA THR A 205 -1.41 -23.13 -17.42
C THR A 205 -1.88 -23.21 -15.98
N TRP A 206 -3.04 -22.63 -15.68
CA TRP A 206 -3.64 -22.75 -14.35
C TRP A 206 -3.97 -24.20 -13.99
N GLU A 207 -4.45 -25.01 -14.93
CA GLU A 207 -4.70 -26.44 -14.63
C GLU A 207 -3.39 -27.21 -14.39
N GLU A 208 -2.30 -26.92 -15.12
CA GLU A 208 -0.99 -27.52 -14.82
C GLU A 208 -0.47 -27.08 -13.44
N LEU A 209 -0.71 -25.82 -13.05
CA LEU A 209 -0.38 -25.36 -11.70
C LEU A 209 -1.19 -26.12 -10.65
N TYR A 210 -2.49 -26.33 -10.85
CA TYR A 210 -3.32 -27.13 -9.95
C TYR A 210 -2.72 -28.52 -9.73
N ASP A 211 -2.41 -29.23 -10.81
CA ASP A 211 -1.83 -30.58 -10.76
C ASP A 211 -0.47 -30.61 -10.03
N VAL A 212 0.39 -29.63 -10.33
CA VAL A 212 1.69 -29.46 -9.65
C VAL A 212 1.51 -29.23 -8.15
N LEU A 213 0.64 -28.29 -7.77
CA LEU A 213 0.38 -27.97 -6.37
C LEU A 213 -0.28 -29.14 -5.62
N GLU A 214 -1.11 -29.94 -6.29
CA GLU A 214 -1.68 -31.16 -5.73
C GLU A 214 -0.60 -32.21 -5.41
N VAL A 215 0.37 -32.40 -6.31
CA VAL A 215 1.51 -33.29 -6.07
C VAL A 215 2.37 -32.77 -4.92
N LEU A 216 2.68 -31.47 -4.89
CA LEU A 216 3.45 -30.87 -3.81
C LEU A 216 2.74 -30.98 -2.45
N ALA A 217 1.43 -30.73 -2.38
CA ALA A 217 0.65 -30.89 -1.15
C ALA A 217 0.72 -32.33 -0.61
N LYS A 218 0.73 -33.34 -1.50
CA LYS A 218 0.85 -34.76 -1.11
C LYS A 218 2.27 -35.14 -0.70
N ALA A 219 3.29 -34.59 -1.37
CA ALA A 219 4.69 -34.89 -1.11
C ALA A 219 5.22 -34.22 0.17
N TYR A 220 4.71 -33.04 0.51
CA TYR A 220 5.15 -32.22 1.64
C TYR A 220 3.97 -31.92 2.60
N PRO A 221 3.46 -32.93 3.34
CA PRO A 221 2.24 -32.82 4.13
C PRO A 221 2.35 -31.90 5.37
N ASP A 222 3.57 -31.53 5.78
CA ASP A 222 3.82 -30.55 6.85
C ASP A 222 3.83 -29.10 6.32
N SER A 223 3.76 -28.92 5.00
CA SER A 223 3.67 -27.64 4.31
C SER A 223 2.28 -27.47 3.69
N ILE A 224 1.94 -26.23 3.36
CA ILE A 224 0.75 -25.84 2.61
C ILE A 224 1.20 -25.44 1.21
N ALA A 225 0.57 -26.00 0.17
CA ALA A 225 1.01 -25.77 -1.20
C ALA A 225 0.88 -24.29 -1.59
N TYR A 226 -0.26 -23.65 -1.32
CA TYR A 226 -0.51 -22.24 -1.65
C TYR A 226 -0.81 -21.40 -0.40
N GLY A 227 0.09 -20.47 -0.07
CA GLY A 227 -0.13 -19.41 0.90
C GLY A 227 -0.42 -18.06 0.25
N THR A 228 -1.38 -17.32 0.82
CA THR A 228 -1.70 -15.93 0.44
C THR A 228 -1.74 -15.05 1.68
N ARG A 229 -1.56 -13.74 1.48
CA ARG A 229 -1.93 -12.75 2.49
C ARG A 229 -3.45 -12.72 2.62
N GLY A 230 -3.89 -12.45 3.84
CA GLY A 230 -5.28 -12.17 4.19
C GLY A 230 -5.83 -10.89 3.59
N ASP A 231 -6.86 -10.35 4.25
CA ASP A 231 -7.55 -9.13 3.85
C ASP A 231 -8.12 -9.22 2.43
N ASP A 232 -8.70 -10.38 2.10
CA ASP A 232 -9.43 -10.60 0.84
C ASP A 232 -8.58 -10.47 -0.44
N ARG A 233 -7.25 -10.37 -0.32
CA ARG A 233 -6.31 -10.06 -1.43
C ARG A 233 -6.33 -11.10 -2.56
N LEU A 234 -6.65 -12.35 -2.25
CA LEU A 234 -6.79 -13.44 -3.23
C LEU A 234 -7.97 -13.21 -4.20
N LEU A 235 -8.99 -12.45 -3.79
CA LEU A 235 -10.31 -12.42 -4.43
C LEU A 235 -10.77 -11.02 -4.85
N PHE A 236 -10.39 -10.00 -4.09
CA PHE A 236 -10.93 -8.63 -4.20
C PHE A 236 -9.82 -7.59 -4.42
N ASN A 237 -8.81 -7.95 -5.20
CA ASN A 237 -7.70 -7.07 -5.56
C ASN A 237 -7.41 -7.22 -7.06
N TYR A 238 -7.11 -6.12 -7.77
CA TYR A 238 -6.86 -6.20 -9.22
C TYR A 238 -5.61 -7.04 -9.52
N MET A 239 -4.62 -7.03 -8.63
CA MET A 239 -3.39 -7.84 -8.74
C MET A 239 -3.54 -9.26 -8.17
N SER A 240 -4.77 -9.68 -7.88
CA SER A 240 -5.09 -11.06 -7.51
C SER A 240 -4.99 -11.99 -8.73
N PRO A 241 -4.92 -13.32 -8.53
CA PRO A 241 -4.89 -14.26 -9.65
C PRO A 241 -6.20 -14.33 -10.46
N VAL A 242 -7.28 -13.64 -10.02
CA VAL A 242 -8.60 -13.68 -10.67
C VAL A 242 -8.52 -13.30 -12.14
N LYS A 243 -7.75 -12.26 -12.50
CA LYS A 243 -7.57 -11.85 -13.90
C LYS A 243 -6.84 -12.90 -14.73
N GLY A 244 -5.82 -13.51 -14.14
CA GLY A 244 -5.10 -14.63 -14.74
C GLY A 244 -6.01 -15.83 -15.02
N LEU A 245 -7.04 -16.05 -14.20
CA LEU A 245 -8.03 -17.11 -14.36
C LEU A 245 -9.15 -16.77 -15.37
N GLY A 246 -9.09 -15.59 -16.02
CA GLY A 246 -10.06 -15.13 -17.01
C GLY A 246 -11.21 -14.29 -16.45
N GLY A 247 -11.27 -14.09 -15.13
CA GLY A 247 -12.31 -13.30 -14.46
C GLY A 247 -11.89 -11.88 -14.10
N ASP A 248 -12.83 -11.09 -13.60
CA ASP A 248 -12.57 -9.80 -12.95
C ASP A 248 -13.39 -9.77 -11.65
N TYR A 249 -12.95 -9.04 -10.61
CA TYR A 249 -13.79 -8.83 -9.41
C TYR A 249 -14.42 -7.43 -9.43
N GLY A 250 -13.64 -6.40 -9.72
CA GLY A 250 -14.06 -5.00 -9.66
C GLY A 250 -14.68 -4.52 -10.96
N LEU A 251 -14.73 -3.19 -11.10
CA LEU A 251 -15.04 -2.59 -12.39
C LEU A 251 -13.91 -2.85 -13.37
N TYR A 252 -14.23 -3.27 -14.58
CA TYR A 252 -13.27 -3.39 -15.67
C TYR A 252 -13.86 -2.81 -16.95
N GLN A 253 -12.98 -2.44 -17.87
CA GLN A 253 -13.37 -1.92 -19.17
C GLN A 253 -13.12 -3.00 -20.24
N ASP A 254 -14.11 -3.25 -21.09
CA ASP A 254 -13.94 -4.14 -22.24
C ASP A 254 -13.18 -3.45 -23.40
N GLU A 255 -12.97 -4.19 -24.50
CA GLU A 255 -12.27 -3.68 -25.69
C GLU A 255 -13.01 -2.52 -26.38
N ASP A 256 -14.32 -2.37 -26.17
CA ASP A 256 -15.15 -1.30 -26.72
C ASP A 256 -15.21 -0.06 -25.82
N GLY A 257 -14.56 -0.11 -24.65
CA GLY A 257 -14.54 0.99 -23.70
C GLY A 257 -15.74 1.02 -22.74
N LEU A 258 -16.53 -0.05 -22.67
CA LEU A 258 -17.67 -0.15 -21.75
C LEU A 258 -17.24 -0.71 -20.41
N TRP A 259 -17.74 -0.09 -19.35
CA TRP A 259 -17.52 -0.54 -17.98
C TRP A 259 -18.46 -1.68 -17.63
N HIS A 260 -17.92 -2.71 -17.00
CA HIS A 260 -18.61 -3.89 -16.48
C HIS A 260 -18.19 -4.16 -15.04
N MET A 261 -18.96 -4.94 -14.30
CA MET A 261 -18.63 -5.36 -12.93
C MET A 261 -18.32 -6.85 -12.91
N GLY A 262 -17.07 -7.21 -12.68
CA GLY A 262 -16.61 -8.60 -12.77
C GLY A 262 -17.33 -9.57 -11.82
N LEU A 263 -17.71 -9.11 -10.63
CA LEU A 263 -18.55 -9.86 -9.67
C LEU A 263 -19.90 -10.36 -10.23
N LEU A 264 -20.39 -9.78 -11.32
CA LEU A 264 -21.64 -10.15 -11.98
C LEU A 264 -21.45 -11.15 -13.12
N GLU A 265 -20.20 -11.45 -13.50
CA GLU A 265 -19.85 -12.23 -14.69
C GLU A 265 -19.73 -13.74 -14.41
N GLU A 266 -20.00 -14.55 -15.43
CA GLU A 266 -19.78 -16.01 -15.35
C GLU A 266 -18.29 -16.36 -15.25
N SER A 267 -17.40 -15.58 -15.88
CA SER A 267 -15.95 -15.81 -15.78
C SER A 267 -15.42 -15.65 -14.35
N TYR A 268 -16.02 -14.78 -13.55
CA TYR A 268 -15.67 -14.66 -12.12
C TYR A 268 -16.12 -15.89 -11.33
N LYS A 269 -17.29 -16.45 -11.62
CA LYS A 269 -17.74 -17.73 -11.04
C LYS A 269 -16.76 -18.86 -11.36
N GLU A 270 -16.29 -18.95 -12.60
CA GLU A 270 -15.32 -19.97 -13.03
C GLU A 270 -13.99 -19.84 -12.28
N ALA A 271 -13.48 -18.62 -12.12
CA ALA A 271 -12.31 -18.34 -11.29
C ALA A 271 -12.54 -18.76 -9.82
N LEU A 272 -13.71 -18.47 -9.25
CA LEU A 272 -14.06 -18.91 -7.89
C LEU A 272 -14.20 -20.42 -7.77
N GLN A 273 -14.68 -21.13 -8.79
CA GLN A 273 -14.73 -22.59 -8.81
C GLN A 273 -13.31 -23.19 -8.80
N TYR A 274 -12.37 -22.60 -9.53
CA TYR A 274 -10.96 -22.98 -9.46
C TYR A 274 -10.40 -22.82 -8.02
N ILE A 275 -10.65 -21.67 -7.39
CA ILE A 275 -10.22 -21.39 -6.01
C ILE A 275 -10.90 -22.32 -5.01
N HIS A 276 -12.20 -22.58 -5.18
CA HIS A 276 -12.95 -23.56 -4.38
C HIS A 276 -12.34 -24.96 -4.48
N ARG A 277 -11.96 -25.43 -5.67
CA ARG A 277 -11.28 -26.73 -5.84
C ARG A 277 -9.96 -26.77 -5.08
N MET A 278 -9.17 -25.69 -5.07
CA MET A 278 -7.92 -25.64 -4.30
C MET A 278 -8.18 -25.68 -2.79
N TYR A 279 -9.21 -24.96 -2.32
CA TYR A 279 -9.62 -24.97 -0.92
C TYR A 279 -10.08 -26.37 -0.48
N GLN A 280 -10.99 -27.01 -1.23
CA GLN A 280 -11.52 -28.34 -0.90
C GLN A 280 -10.43 -29.44 -0.91
N SER A 281 -9.45 -29.32 -1.80
CA SER A 281 -8.33 -30.26 -1.89
C SER A 281 -7.21 -29.99 -0.89
N GLY A 282 -7.33 -28.96 -0.04
CA GLY A 282 -6.31 -28.59 0.95
C GLY A 282 -5.02 -28.01 0.34
N ILE A 283 -5.07 -27.58 -0.92
CA ILE A 283 -3.95 -26.92 -1.61
C ILE A 283 -3.78 -25.49 -1.06
N LEU A 284 -4.90 -24.77 -0.90
CA LEU A 284 -4.94 -23.41 -0.38
C LEU A 284 -4.98 -23.43 1.16
N ASP A 285 -4.27 -22.50 1.80
CA ASP A 285 -4.38 -22.31 3.26
C ASP A 285 -5.85 -22.03 3.65
N ASN A 286 -6.42 -22.82 4.57
CA ASN A 286 -7.78 -22.61 5.04
C ASN A 286 -7.94 -21.29 5.83
N GLU A 287 -6.84 -20.72 6.31
CA GLU A 287 -6.81 -19.43 6.99
C GLU A 287 -6.58 -18.26 6.03
N TYR A 288 -6.67 -18.47 4.71
CA TYR A 288 -6.30 -17.48 3.67
C TYR A 288 -6.91 -16.07 3.83
N LEU A 289 -8.02 -15.92 4.54
CA LEU A 289 -8.66 -14.62 4.81
C LEU A 289 -8.01 -13.82 5.94
N ILE A 290 -7.38 -14.49 6.90
CA ILE A 290 -6.96 -13.89 8.18
C ILE A 290 -5.44 -13.97 8.43
N VAL A 291 -4.69 -14.64 7.55
CA VAL A 291 -3.22 -14.69 7.67
C VAL A 291 -2.66 -13.28 7.48
N SER A 292 -2.00 -12.76 8.51
CA SER A 292 -1.35 -11.45 8.44
C SER A 292 -0.24 -11.45 7.38
N ALA A 293 0.10 -10.28 6.83
CA ALA A 293 1.19 -10.17 5.87
C ALA A 293 2.54 -10.66 6.44
N ASP A 294 2.78 -10.45 7.73
CA ASP A 294 4.00 -10.87 8.43
C ASP A 294 4.03 -12.39 8.65
N ASP A 295 2.92 -13.00 9.07
CA ASP A 295 2.81 -14.45 9.20
C ASP A 295 2.92 -15.15 7.85
N TRP A 296 2.35 -14.56 6.80
CA TRP A 296 2.48 -15.06 5.43
C TRP A 296 3.94 -15.07 4.97
N LYS A 297 4.67 -13.94 5.14
CA LYS A 297 6.10 -13.83 4.80
C LYS A 297 6.96 -14.79 5.61
N SER A 298 6.73 -14.88 6.93
CA SER A 298 7.41 -15.81 7.82
C SER A 298 7.17 -17.26 7.39
N GLY A 299 5.94 -17.60 7.01
CA GLY A 299 5.60 -18.90 6.47
C GLY A 299 6.34 -19.23 5.17
N LEU A 300 6.50 -18.26 4.26
CA LEU A 300 7.31 -18.44 3.05
C LEU A 300 8.79 -18.67 3.37
N GLY A 301 9.36 -17.86 4.27
CA GLY A 301 10.78 -17.96 4.65
C GLY A 301 11.13 -19.25 5.41
N THR A 302 10.15 -19.83 6.11
CA THR A 302 10.31 -21.09 6.86
C THR A 302 9.90 -22.34 6.06
N GLY A 303 9.43 -22.18 4.83
CA GLY A 303 8.96 -23.28 4.00
C GLY A 303 7.59 -23.84 4.38
N LYS A 304 6.82 -23.14 5.22
CA LYS A 304 5.39 -23.45 5.46
C LYS A 304 4.61 -23.38 4.15
N TYR A 305 4.89 -22.39 3.31
CA TYR A 305 4.24 -22.23 2.00
C TYR A 305 5.18 -22.57 0.85
N LEU A 306 4.68 -23.27 -0.16
CA LEU A 306 5.48 -23.73 -1.31
C LEU A 306 5.27 -22.89 -2.57
N PHE A 307 4.15 -22.18 -2.64
CA PHE A 307 3.74 -21.30 -3.73
C PHE A 307 3.02 -20.07 -3.17
N TYR A 308 3.17 -18.95 -3.87
CA TYR A 308 2.36 -17.76 -3.67
C TYR A 308 2.15 -17.00 -4.98
N TYR A 309 1.15 -16.12 -5.00
CA TYR A 309 0.89 -15.18 -6.08
C TYR A 309 0.81 -13.77 -5.50
N ASP A 310 1.90 -13.03 -5.57
CA ASP A 310 2.03 -11.67 -5.01
C ASP A 310 3.27 -10.99 -5.61
N ASN A 311 3.59 -9.79 -5.13
CA ASN A 311 4.76 -9.04 -5.51
C ASN A 311 6.06 -9.88 -5.29
N PRO A 312 6.90 -10.04 -6.31
CA PRO A 312 8.14 -10.83 -6.26
C PRO A 312 9.30 -10.15 -5.51
N VAL A 313 9.18 -8.89 -5.08
CA VAL A 313 10.28 -8.16 -4.43
C VAL A 313 10.84 -8.83 -3.16
N PHE A 314 10.09 -9.75 -2.54
CA PHE A 314 10.52 -10.47 -1.34
C PHE A 314 11.45 -11.66 -1.63
N LEU A 315 11.59 -12.09 -2.89
CA LEU A 315 12.24 -13.35 -3.24
C LEU A 315 13.68 -13.47 -2.74
N ASP A 316 14.48 -12.40 -2.77
CA ASP A 316 15.87 -12.44 -2.30
C ASP A 316 15.93 -12.74 -0.79
N THR A 317 15.20 -11.97 0.01
CA THR A 317 15.09 -12.18 1.46
C THR A 317 14.49 -13.54 1.80
N LEU A 318 13.44 -13.97 1.10
CA LEU A 318 12.82 -15.28 1.32
C LEU A 318 13.77 -16.45 1.00
N ASN A 319 14.50 -16.38 -0.12
CA ASN A 319 15.51 -17.40 -0.46
C ASN A 319 16.67 -17.41 0.53
N LYS A 320 17.13 -16.25 1.00
CA LYS A 320 18.14 -16.15 2.06
C LYS A 320 17.70 -16.90 3.31
N THR A 321 16.49 -16.64 3.81
CA THR A 321 15.95 -17.31 5.00
C THR A 321 15.74 -18.82 4.77
N LEU A 322 15.17 -19.22 3.62
CA LEU A 322 14.99 -20.63 3.30
C LEU A 322 16.33 -21.40 3.31
N ARG A 323 17.39 -20.79 2.77
CA ARG A 323 18.73 -21.38 2.68
C ARG A 323 19.46 -21.52 4.00
N GLU A 324 18.99 -20.88 5.07
CA GLU A 324 19.50 -21.14 6.43
C GLU A 324 19.19 -22.57 6.89
N THR A 325 18.11 -23.16 6.37
CA THR A 325 17.66 -24.53 6.74
C THR A 325 17.83 -25.53 5.61
N ASN A 326 17.65 -25.12 4.35
CA ASN A 326 17.86 -25.93 3.16
C ASN A 326 18.76 -25.16 2.16
N PRO A 327 20.08 -25.42 2.14
CA PRO A 327 21.03 -24.69 1.29
C PRO A 327 20.70 -24.69 -0.22
N ASP A 328 19.96 -25.71 -0.69
CA ASP A 328 19.57 -25.86 -2.10
C ASP A 328 18.19 -25.24 -2.42
N ALA A 329 17.53 -24.61 -1.44
CA ALA A 329 16.21 -24.04 -1.63
C ALA A 329 16.19 -22.95 -2.73
N LYS A 330 15.18 -23.04 -3.60
CA LYS A 330 14.94 -22.10 -4.70
C LYS A 330 13.45 -21.80 -4.82
N LEU A 331 13.05 -20.63 -4.32
CA LEU A 331 11.75 -20.04 -4.58
C LEU A 331 11.91 -19.06 -5.75
N GLU A 332 11.22 -19.32 -6.86
CA GLU A 332 11.43 -18.58 -8.11
C GLU A 332 10.10 -18.12 -8.70
N PRO A 333 10.08 -16.94 -9.34
CA PRO A 333 8.92 -16.52 -10.12
C PRO A 333 8.86 -17.37 -11.39
N ILE A 334 7.64 -17.70 -11.82
CA ILE A 334 7.40 -18.39 -13.09
C ILE A 334 6.60 -17.48 -14.01
N MET A 335 6.51 -17.87 -15.27
CA MET A 335 5.73 -17.12 -16.26
C MET A 335 4.26 -17.04 -15.84
N PHE A 336 3.58 -15.97 -16.27
CA PHE A 336 2.13 -15.93 -16.18
C PHE A 336 1.51 -17.15 -16.87
N LEU A 337 0.44 -17.65 -16.26
CA LEU A 337 -0.20 -18.90 -16.64
C LEU A 337 -1.33 -18.61 -17.64
N ALA A 338 -1.45 -19.45 -18.66
CA ALA A 338 -2.60 -19.39 -19.55
C ALA A 338 -3.86 -19.92 -18.84
N ASP A 339 -4.99 -19.27 -19.09
CA ASP A 339 -6.33 -19.69 -18.65
C ASP A 339 -6.87 -20.88 -19.48
N GLY A 340 -8.12 -21.27 -19.20
CA GLY A 340 -8.80 -22.36 -19.90
C GLY A 340 -9.01 -22.13 -21.40
N GLU A 341 -8.92 -20.88 -21.86
CA GLU A 341 -9.03 -20.48 -23.26
C GLU A 341 -7.66 -20.34 -23.94
N GLY A 342 -6.57 -20.51 -23.19
CA GLY A 342 -5.20 -20.36 -23.66
C GLY A 342 -4.73 -18.91 -23.70
N LYS A 343 -5.46 -17.97 -23.08
CA LYS A 343 -5.06 -16.57 -22.96
C LYS A 343 -4.22 -16.40 -21.70
N THR A 344 -3.14 -15.63 -21.82
CA THR A 344 -2.34 -15.17 -20.69
C THR A 344 -2.60 -13.69 -20.53
N VAL A 345 -3.17 -13.28 -19.40
CA VAL A 345 -3.44 -11.87 -19.09
C VAL A 345 -3.36 -11.65 -17.59
N ASN A 346 -2.84 -10.51 -17.16
CA ASN A 346 -2.91 -10.11 -15.77
C ASN A 346 -2.93 -8.59 -15.62
N TYR A 347 -3.47 -8.09 -14.51
CA TYR A 347 -3.31 -6.69 -14.16
C TYR A 347 -1.95 -6.41 -13.55
N GLY A 348 -1.42 -5.23 -13.88
CA GLY A 348 -0.20 -4.68 -13.35
C GLY A 348 -0.23 -3.16 -13.31
N HIS A 349 0.96 -2.57 -13.18
CA HIS A 349 1.15 -1.12 -13.15
C HIS A 349 2.08 -0.63 -14.25
N PRO A 350 1.90 -0.99 -15.54
CA PRO A 350 2.88 -0.71 -16.58
C PRO A 350 3.37 0.74 -16.66
N ASN A 351 2.54 1.71 -16.24
CA ASN A 351 2.89 3.13 -16.30
C ASN A 351 3.07 3.78 -14.91
N ASN A 352 2.00 3.95 -14.13
CA ASN A 352 2.03 4.70 -12.85
C ASN A 352 1.39 3.89 -11.71
N TYR A 353 1.77 4.28 -10.48
CA TYR A 353 1.26 3.72 -9.23
C TYR A 353 0.02 4.47 -8.73
N TYR A 354 -0.73 3.89 -7.80
CA TYR A 354 -2.02 4.43 -7.34
C TYR A 354 -1.95 5.19 -6.02
N ASN A 355 -0.76 5.45 -5.46
CA ASN A 355 -0.66 6.32 -4.30
C ASN A 355 -1.09 7.73 -4.70
N VAL A 356 -2.01 8.30 -3.93
CA VAL A 356 -2.46 9.67 -4.11
C VAL A 356 -2.44 10.37 -2.76
N TRP A 357 -2.17 11.68 -2.76
CA TRP A 357 -2.20 12.50 -1.56
C TRP A 357 -3.35 13.49 -1.61
N GLY A 358 -3.92 13.76 -0.44
CA GLY A 358 -4.90 14.79 -0.21
C GLY A 358 -4.32 15.94 0.62
N ILE A 359 -4.77 17.16 0.34
CA ILE A 359 -4.53 18.33 1.18
C ILE A 359 -5.83 18.68 1.90
N SER A 360 -5.77 18.87 3.21
CA SER A 360 -6.93 19.26 4.01
C SER A 360 -7.47 20.63 3.59
N ALA A 361 -8.78 20.74 3.36
CA ALA A 361 -9.45 22.00 3.02
C ALA A 361 -9.28 23.11 4.09
N ASP A 362 -9.06 22.69 5.35
CA ASP A 362 -8.97 23.56 6.52
C ASP A 362 -7.54 24.06 6.80
N THR A 363 -6.54 23.67 6.02
CA THR A 363 -5.19 24.20 6.24
C THR A 363 -5.11 25.69 5.88
N GLU A 364 -4.54 26.47 6.79
CA GLU A 364 -4.25 27.90 6.59
C GLU A 364 -2.94 28.11 5.81
N LYS A 365 -2.18 27.05 5.53
CA LYS A 365 -0.81 27.11 4.96
C LYS A 365 -0.79 26.92 3.44
N LYS A 366 -1.88 27.30 2.76
CA LYS A 366 -2.19 26.91 1.37
C LYS A 366 -1.05 27.16 0.37
N GLU A 367 -0.49 28.37 0.39
CA GLU A 367 0.58 28.77 -0.53
C GLU A 367 1.88 27.98 -0.29
N VAL A 368 2.35 27.94 0.96
CA VAL A 368 3.62 27.27 1.31
C VAL A 368 3.51 25.76 1.10
N LEU A 369 2.36 25.18 1.46
CA LEU A 369 2.09 23.76 1.24
C LEU A 369 2.05 23.43 -0.26
N MET A 370 1.39 24.24 -1.09
CA MET A 370 1.37 24.00 -2.54
C MET A 370 2.77 24.12 -3.16
N LYS A 371 3.55 25.13 -2.77
CA LYS A 371 4.95 25.26 -3.23
C LYS A 371 5.82 24.09 -2.80
N PHE A 372 5.65 23.61 -1.58
CA PHE A 372 6.39 22.46 -1.06
C PHE A 372 6.02 21.19 -1.82
N VAL A 373 4.72 20.95 -2.03
CA VAL A 373 4.22 19.82 -2.79
C VAL A 373 4.72 19.88 -4.24
N ASP A 374 4.63 21.02 -4.92
CA ASP A 374 5.18 21.16 -6.28
C ASP A 374 6.69 20.89 -6.34
N TRP A 375 7.43 21.29 -5.32
CA TRP A 375 8.86 20.98 -5.24
C TRP A 375 9.12 19.47 -5.13
N LEU A 376 8.25 18.68 -4.49
CA LEU A 376 8.34 17.21 -4.49
C LEU A 376 8.13 16.60 -5.90
N TYR A 377 7.45 17.33 -6.80
CA TYR A 377 7.31 16.95 -8.21
C TYR A 377 8.52 17.34 -9.08
N SER A 378 9.44 18.16 -8.56
CA SER A 378 10.67 18.56 -9.26
C SER A 378 11.72 17.43 -9.28
N GLU A 379 12.76 17.57 -10.11
CA GLU A 379 13.90 16.64 -10.11
C GLU A 379 14.65 16.65 -8.77
N GLU A 380 14.87 17.82 -8.17
CA GLU A 380 15.58 17.94 -6.88
C GLU A 380 14.79 17.25 -5.76
N GLY A 381 13.48 17.54 -5.67
CA GLY A 381 12.61 16.89 -4.68
C GLY A 381 12.52 15.40 -4.90
N GLY A 382 12.32 14.96 -6.15
CA GLY A 382 12.30 13.54 -6.48
C GLY A 382 13.60 12.82 -6.13
N TRP A 383 14.77 13.41 -6.42
CA TRP A 383 16.05 12.82 -6.03
C TRP A 383 16.26 12.79 -4.53
N LEU A 384 15.93 13.86 -3.80
CA LEU A 384 16.04 13.86 -2.34
C LEU A 384 15.18 12.74 -1.74
N MET A 385 13.93 12.62 -2.17
CA MET A 385 12.98 11.65 -1.62
C MET A 385 13.27 10.20 -2.00
N ASN A 386 14.10 9.94 -3.02
CA ASN A 386 14.44 8.58 -3.47
C ASN A 386 15.89 8.16 -3.20
N TYR A 387 16.82 9.12 -3.10
CA TYR A 387 18.26 8.85 -2.94
C TYR A 387 18.89 9.59 -1.75
N GLY A 388 18.20 10.56 -1.16
CA GLY A 388 18.70 11.35 -0.04
C GLY A 388 19.56 12.52 -0.51
N ILE A 389 20.47 12.95 0.36
CA ILE A 389 21.32 14.14 0.14
C ILE A 389 22.48 13.83 -0.82
N GLU A 390 22.62 14.59 -1.91
CA GLU A 390 23.75 14.48 -2.87
C GLU A 390 25.10 14.73 -2.17
N GLY A 391 26.12 13.95 -2.52
CA GLY A 391 27.46 14.00 -1.94
C GLY A 391 27.59 13.32 -0.57
N THR A 392 26.46 13.05 0.09
CA THR A 392 26.41 12.27 1.35
C THR A 392 25.92 10.85 1.10
N HIS A 393 24.84 10.71 0.33
CA HIS A 393 24.21 9.41 0.08
C HIS A 393 24.41 8.93 -1.36
N TRP A 394 24.42 9.84 -2.31
CA TRP A 394 24.47 9.53 -3.74
C TRP A 394 25.24 10.59 -4.53
N GLU A 395 25.62 10.27 -5.75
CA GLU A 395 26.23 11.20 -6.72
C GLU A 395 25.67 11.00 -8.13
N MET A 396 25.78 12.03 -8.97
CA MET A 396 25.40 11.94 -10.37
C MET A 396 26.48 11.21 -11.19
N THR A 397 26.14 10.07 -11.78
CA THR A 397 27.02 9.31 -12.69
C THR A 397 26.28 9.01 -13.98
N ASP A 398 26.88 9.30 -15.14
CA ASP A 398 26.26 9.08 -16.46
C ASP A 398 24.83 9.66 -16.60
N GLN A 399 24.60 10.85 -16.02
CA GLN A 399 23.31 11.54 -15.98
C GLN A 399 22.21 10.78 -15.21
N LYS A 400 22.59 9.84 -14.33
CA LYS A 400 21.67 9.15 -13.43
C LYS A 400 22.14 9.25 -11.97
N PRO A 401 21.23 9.38 -11.00
CA PRO A 401 21.59 9.28 -9.60
C PRO A 401 22.09 7.88 -9.28
N ARG A 402 23.20 7.78 -8.53
CA ARG A 402 23.77 6.52 -8.05
C ARG A 402 24.16 6.66 -6.59
N PHE A 403 23.72 5.74 -5.73
CA PHE A 403 24.20 5.68 -4.35
C PHE A 403 25.72 5.52 -4.29
N LEU A 404 26.35 6.19 -3.32
CA LEU A 404 27.78 6.02 -3.06
C LEU A 404 28.05 4.57 -2.63
N ASP A 405 29.19 4.03 -3.05
CA ASP A 405 29.56 2.64 -2.76
C ASP A 405 29.57 2.37 -1.24
N SER A 406 30.00 3.33 -0.42
CA SER A 406 30.00 3.23 1.04
C SER A 406 28.59 3.05 1.63
N VAL A 407 27.59 3.71 1.05
CA VAL A 407 26.19 3.60 1.49
C VAL A 407 25.65 2.22 1.14
N VAL A 408 25.89 1.78 -0.10
CA VAL A 408 25.46 0.46 -0.55
C VAL A 408 26.09 -0.65 0.30
N GLU A 409 27.40 -0.58 0.57
CA GLU A 409 28.13 -1.55 1.39
C GLU A 409 27.62 -1.59 2.83
N GLU A 410 27.33 -0.42 3.42
CA GLU A 410 26.79 -0.32 4.77
C GLU A 410 25.49 -1.12 4.91
N TYR A 411 24.49 -0.81 4.09
CA TYR A 411 23.17 -1.42 4.24
C TYR A 411 23.16 -2.90 3.80
N LYS A 412 23.90 -3.27 2.75
CA LYS A 412 24.03 -4.69 2.34
C LYS A 412 24.64 -5.59 3.42
N SER A 413 25.44 -5.02 4.32
CA SER A 413 26.05 -5.76 5.42
C SER A 413 25.10 -6.06 6.58
N ARG A 414 23.92 -5.42 6.61
CA ARG A 414 22.93 -5.55 7.68
C ARG A 414 22.08 -6.82 7.51
N THR A 415 21.33 -7.15 8.55
CA THR A 415 20.55 -8.40 8.60
C THR A 415 19.22 -8.30 7.89
N GLY A 416 18.54 -7.14 7.97
CA GLY A 416 17.24 -6.93 7.34
C GLY A 416 17.35 -6.55 5.86
N ASP A 417 16.25 -6.04 5.30
CA ASP A 417 16.22 -5.62 3.90
C ASP A 417 16.98 -4.30 3.74
N PRO A 418 18.07 -4.27 2.95
CA PRO A 418 18.93 -3.10 2.86
C PRO A 418 18.23 -1.87 2.26
N THR A 419 17.23 -2.08 1.40
CA THR A 419 16.46 -0.99 0.78
C THR A 419 15.59 -0.30 1.83
N TYR A 420 14.83 -1.08 2.61
CA TYR A 420 13.92 -0.52 3.60
C TYR A 420 14.65 0.03 4.83
N GLU A 421 15.77 -0.58 5.23
CA GLU A 421 16.60 -0.02 6.30
C GLU A 421 17.22 1.33 5.90
N ALA A 422 17.73 1.46 4.66
CA ALA A 422 18.17 2.74 4.11
C ALA A 422 17.01 3.75 4.03
N GLY A 423 15.83 3.29 3.58
CA GLY A 423 14.61 4.08 3.54
C GLY A 423 14.22 4.67 4.89
N SER A 424 14.37 3.90 5.97
CA SER A 424 14.06 4.32 7.33
C SER A 424 15.06 5.35 7.84
N GLU A 425 16.36 5.08 7.72
CA GLU A 425 17.40 5.91 8.32
C GLU A 425 17.63 7.22 7.56
N ILE A 426 17.64 7.17 6.23
CA ILE A 426 17.85 8.35 5.37
C ILE A 426 16.55 9.14 5.23
N GLY A 427 15.39 8.48 5.27
CA GLY A 427 14.07 9.09 5.05
C GLY A 427 13.72 9.19 3.58
N ILE A 428 13.74 8.05 2.87
CA ILE A 428 13.57 7.96 1.41
C ILE A 428 12.66 6.79 1.00
N GLY A 429 12.20 6.79 -0.24
CA GLY A 429 11.51 5.68 -0.90
C GLY A 429 9.99 5.70 -0.82
N ASP A 430 9.37 4.69 -1.45
CA ASP A 430 7.92 4.57 -1.71
C ASP A 430 7.04 4.57 -0.46
N LEU A 431 7.60 4.20 0.69
CA LEU A 431 6.84 4.23 1.94
C LEU A 431 6.86 5.61 2.60
N PHE A 432 7.47 6.65 2.01
CA PHE A 432 7.55 7.99 2.59
C PHE A 432 6.81 9.06 1.76
N LEU A 433 7.50 10.10 1.28
CA LEU A 433 6.89 11.25 0.59
C LEU A 433 7.44 11.42 -0.83
N ASP A 434 7.37 10.38 -1.64
CA ASP A 434 8.00 10.28 -2.95
C ASP A 434 7.00 10.48 -4.11
N MET A 435 6.34 11.64 -4.12
CA MET A 435 5.38 11.99 -5.18
C MET A 435 5.98 11.92 -6.60
N SER A 436 7.28 12.23 -6.73
CA SER A 436 8.09 11.81 -7.88
C SER A 436 8.83 10.53 -7.53
N TRP A 437 8.37 9.41 -8.07
CA TRP A 437 8.93 8.10 -7.76
C TRP A 437 10.00 7.67 -8.76
N TYR A 438 11.20 7.35 -8.26
CA TYR A 438 12.33 6.85 -9.03
C TYR A 438 12.68 5.44 -8.57
N SER A 439 11.89 4.46 -8.98
CA SER A 439 11.94 3.11 -8.43
C SER A 439 13.29 2.39 -8.50
N ASN A 440 14.18 2.77 -9.43
CA ASN A 440 15.45 2.08 -9.68
C ASN A 440 16.48 2.23 -8.54
N TYR A 441 16.22 3.10 -7.56
CA TYR A 441 17.11 3.30 -6.42
C TYR A 441 17.36 1.99 -5.66
N ASP A 442 16.35 1.11 -5.58
CA ASP A 442 16.40 -0.13 -4.81
C ASP A 442 17.37 -1.17 -5.38
N ALA A 443 17.59 -1.15 -6.70
CA ALA A 443 18.46 -2.08 -7.40
C ALA A 443 19.91 -1.96 -6.91
N ALA A 444 20.31 -0.78 -6.44
CA ALA A 444 21.63 -0.56 -5.84
C ALA A 444 21.86 -1.45 -4.60
N PHE A 445 20.81 -1.70 -3.81
CA PHE A 445 20.88 -2.45 -2.56
C PHE A 445 20.71 -3.96 -2.71
N LYS A 446 20.29 -4.44 -3.89
CA LYS A 446 20.07 -5.87 -4.15
C LYS A 446 21.36 -6.58 -4.64
N SER A 447 21.45 -7.90 -4.46
CA SER A 447 22.66 -8.70 -4.77
C SER A 447 22.86 -8.94 -6.26
N THR A 448 23.92 -8.43 -6.88
CA THR A 448 24.17 -8.60 -8.32
C THR A 448 24.66 -10.00 -8.74
N SER A 449 24.58 -11.01 -7.88
CA SER A 449 24.97 -12.38 -8.24
C SER A 449 23.96 -13.01 -9.21
N GLU A 450 24.42 -13.76 -10.21
CA GLU A 450 23.55 -14.53 -11.12
C GLU A 450 22.60 -15.50 -10.39
N GLU A 451 22.93 -15.90 -9.15
CA GLU A 451 22.13 -16.79 -8.30
C GLU A 451 21.10 -16.07 -7.40
N SER A 452 21.00 -14.73 -7.45
CA SER A 452 20.06 -13.94 -6.63
C SER A 452 18.92 -13.38 -7.49
N TRP A 453 17.70 -13.41 -6.91
CA TRP A 453 16.51 -12.79 -7.49
C TRP A 453 16.46 -11.29 -7.17
N THR A 454 17.33 -10.53 -7.82
CA THR A 454 17.30 -9.06 -7.79
C THR A 454 16.05 -8.52 -8.46
N ARG A 455 15.76 -7.23 -8.24
CA ARG A 455 14.73 -6.55 -9.02
C ARG A 455 15.02 -6.58 -10.53
N GLU A 456 16.29 -6.61 -10.94
CA GLU A 456 16.67 -6.79 -12.35
C GLU A 456 16.26 -8.16 -12.89
N ASN A 457 16.52 -9.24 -12.15
CA ASN A 457 16.17 -10.59 -12.57
C ASN A 457 14.65 -10.84 -12.52
N ILE A 458 13.97 -10.25 -11.52
CA ILE A 458 12.51 -10.17 -11.46
C ILE A 458 11.97 -9.37 -12.66
N HIS A 459 12.61 -8.25 -13.01
CA HIS A 459 12.21 -7.45 -14.15
C HIS A 459 12.37 -8.20 -15.46
N LYS A 460 13.41 -9.02 -15.65
CA LYS A 460 13.54 -9.87 -16.85
C LYS A 460 12.32 -10.79 -17.03
N VAL A 461 11.81 -11.37 -15.94
CA VAL A 461 10.58 -12.18 -15.96
C VAL A 461 9.36 -11.35 -16.37
N TYR A 462 9.32 -10.06 -16.04
CA TYR A 462 8.26 -9.16 -16.51
C TYR A 462 8.46 -8.64 -17.94
N ALA A 463 9.68 -8.28 -18.30
CA ALA A 463 10.04 -7.64 -19.57
C ALA A 463 9.80 -8.58 -20.75
N ASP A 464 10.05 -9.87 -20.56
CA ASP A 464 9.77 -10.90 -21.57
C ASP A 464 8.26 -11.11 -21.81
N HIS A 465 7.40 -10.54 -20.95
CA HIS A 465 5.95 -10.80 -20.90
C HIS A 465 5.09 -9.54 -20.76
N MET A 466 5.64 -8.38 -21.12
CA MET A 466 4.94 -7.11 -20.98
C MET A 466 3.68 -7.02 -21.87
N ASP A 467 3.55 -7.90 -22.87
CA ASP A 467 2.40 -8.01 -23.77
C ASP A 467 1.14 -8.57 -23.10
N CYS A 468 1.28 -9.31 -21.99
CA CYS A 468 0.15 -9.88 -21.25
C CYS A 468 -0.26 -9.07 -20.00
N VAL A 469 0.53 -8.05 -19.64
CA VAL A 469 0.25 -7.20 -18.48
C VAL A 469 -0.55 -5.97 -18.92
N ILE A 470 -1.75 -5.83 -18.39
CA ILE A 470 -2.62 -4.68 -18.65
C ILE A 470 -2.68 -3.75 -17.44
N GLN A 471 -2.83 -2.45 -17.69
CA GLN A 471 -3.02 -1.46 -16.62
C GLN A 471 -4.33 -1.75 -15.88
N GLN A 472 -4.34 -1.57 -14.56
CA GLN A 472 -5.62 -1.64 -13.84
C GLN A 472 -6.57 -0.56 -14.35
N PRO A 473 -7.88 -0.80 -14.33
CA PRO A 473 -8.85 0.16 -14.84
C PRO A 473 -8.81 1.45 -14.00
N ILE A 474 -8.63 2.59 -14.66
CA ILE A 474 -8.77 3.92 -14.04
C ILE A 474 -10.15 4.45 -14.39
N GLU A 475 -11.01 4.52 -13.38
CA GLU A 475 -12.38 4.97 -13.53
C GLU A 475 -12.47 6.42 -14.07
N PRO A 476 -13.59 6.77 -14.73
CA PRO A 476 -13.81 8.14 -15.17
C PRO A 476 -14.00 9.11 -14.00
N PRO A 477 -13.82 10.42 -14.24
CA PRO A 477 -14.14 11.44 -13.24
C PRO A 477 -15.64 11.47 -12.95
N TYR A 478 -15.97 11.40 -11.66
CA TYR A 478 -17.34 11.45 -11.16
C TYR A 478 -17.73 12.87 -10.74
N THR A 479 -19.03 13.14 -10.80
CA THR A 479 -19.63 14.31 -10.15
C THR A 479 -19.80 14.08 -8.66
N ALA A 480 -19.92 15.13 -7.85
CA ALA A 480 -20.19 14.98 -6.42
C ALA A 480 -21.44 14.14 -6.11
N GLU A 481 -22.50 14.24 -6.91
CA GLU A 481 -23.73 13.43 -6.75
C GLU A 481 -23.48 11.96 -7.05
N GLU A 482 -22.77 11.66 -8.15
CA GLU A 482 -22.39 10.29 -8.50
C GLU A 482 -21.45 9.69 -7.44
N SER A 483 -20.43 10.43 -6.98
CA SER A 483 -19.52 9.97 -5.92
C SER A 483 -20.28 9.65 -4.63
N ALA A 484 -21.19 10.52 -4.19
CA ALA A 484 -21.99 10.27 -2.99
C ALA A 484 -22.86 9.02 -3.15
N ARG A 485 -23.44 8.80 -4.35
CA ARG A 485 -24.24 7.61 -4.63
C ARG A 485 -23.38 6.34 -4.70
N ILE A 486 -22.20 6.41 -5.30
CA ILE A 486 -21.20 5.33 -5.35
C ILE A 486 -20.82 4.89 -3.93
N THR A 487 -20.50 5.83 -3.04
CA THR A 487 -20.15 5.52 -1.64
C THR A 487 -21.30 4.79 -0.93
N GLU A 488 -22.55 5.21 -1.13
CA GLU A 488 -23.72 4.55 -0.53
C GLU A 488 -23.90 3.10 -1.01
N ILE A 489 -23.78 2.86 -2.32
CA ILE A 489 -24.03 1.53 -2.90
C ILE A 489 -22.82 0.59 -2.74
N ASN A 490 -21.59 1.09 -2.83
CA ASN A 490 -20.36 0.31 -2.70
C ASN A 490 -20.33 -0.47 -1.39
N GLN A 491 -20.60 0.19 -0.27
CA GLN A 491 -20.62 -0.47 1.04
C GLN A 491 -21.60 -1.64 1.07
N SER A 492 -22.79 -1.46 0.48
CA SER A 492 -23.88 -2.43 0.53
C SER A 492 -23.60 -3.71 -0.25
N TYR A 493 -23.14 -3.58 -1.51
CA TYR A 493 -22.88 -4.76 -2.33
C TYR A 493 -21.53 -5.40 -2.02
N MET A 494 -20.50 -4.64 -1.63
CA MET A 494 -19.17 -5.18 -1.31
C MET A 494 -19.14 -6.00 -0.01
N ASP A 495 -19.77 -5.52 1.07
CA ASP A 495 -19.84 -6.30 2.32
C ASP A 495 -20.59 -7.61 2.12
N TYR A 496 -21.66 -7.55 1.33
CA TYR A 496 -22.44 -8.71 0.95
C TYR A 496 -21.64 -9.67 0.07
N SER A 497 -20.95 -9.16 -0.97
CA SER A 497 -20.17 -9.99 -1.88
C SER A 497 -19.05 -10.72 -1.15
N LYS A 498 -18.27 -10.02 -0.31
CA LYS A 498 -17.20 -10.62 0.50
C LYS A 498 -17.72 -11.78 1.33
N THR A 499 -18.83 -11.58 2.02
CA THR A 499 -19.44 -12.63 2.86
C THR A 499 -19.90 -13.84 2.04
N GLU A 500 -20.60 -13.62 0.93
CA GLU A 500 -21.19 -14.72 0.15
C GLU A 500 -20.17 -15.47 -0.70
N ILE A 501 -19.19 -14.78 -1.28
CA ILE A 501 -18.10 -15.40 -2.05
C ILE A 501 -17.28 -16.34 -1.19
N ASN A 502 -17.01 -15.95 0.06
CA ASN A 502 -16.34 -16.83 1.01
C ASN A 502 -17.16 -18.10 1.29
N LYS A 503 -18.49 -18.03 1.29
CA LYS A 503 -19.36 -19.22 1.41
C LYS A 503 -19.33 -20.11 0.18
N PHE A 504 -19.22 -19.55 -1.03
CA PHE A 504 -19.01 -20.35 -2.24
C PHE A 504 -17.67 -21.09 -2.17
N ILE A 505 -16.59 -20.42 -1.75
CA ILE A 505 -15.26 -21.03 -1.62
C ILE A 505 -15.25 -22.11 -0.53
N SER A 506 -15.86 -21.87 0.63
CA SER A 506 -15.92 -22.87 1.71
C SER A 506 -16.88 -24.03 1.41
N GLY A 507 -17.79 -23.85 0.45
CA GLY A 507 -18.84 -24.81 0.11
C GLY A 507 -20.10 -24.68 0.98
N GLU A 508 -20.21 -23.63 1.80
CA GLU A 508 -21.43 -23.27 2.54
C GLU A 508 -22.57 -22.80 1.64
N ARG A 509 -22.25 -22.26 0.45
CA ARG A 509 -23.20 -21.89 -0.60
C ARG A 509 -22.87 -22.64 -1.89
N SER A 510 -23.89 -23.18 -2.55
CA SER A 510 -23.72 -23.94 -3.79
C SER A 510 -23.56 -23.00 -4.98
N PHE A 511 -22.64 -23.28 -5.90
CA PHE A 511 -22.51 -22.56 -7.18
C PHE A 511 -23.77 -22.66 -8.07
N GLU A 512 -24.73 -23.55 -7.77
CA GLU A 512 -26.05 -23.54 -8.38
C GLU A 512 -26.87 -22.29 -8.02
N ASP A 513 -26.55 -21.64 -6.89
CA ASP A 513 -27.20 -20.42 -6.41
C ASP A 513 -26.54 -19.14 -7.00
N TRP A 514 -25.68 -19.27 -8.02
CA TRP A 514 -24.92 -18.16 -8.59
C TRP A 514 -25.83 -17.09 -9.21
N ASP A 515 -26.81 -17.48 -10.03
CA ASP A 515 -27.72 -16.52 -10.65
C ASP A 515 -28.51 -15.73 -9.59
N ALA A 516 -28.91 -16.40 -8.51
CA ALA A 516 -29.55 -15.74 -7.38
C ALA A 516 -28.60 -14.75 -6.69
N PHE A 517 -27.34 -15.12 -6.48
CA PHE A 517 -26.29 -14.25 -5.95
C PHE A 517 -26.10 -12.99 -6.80
N VAL A 518 -26.02 -13.14 -8.12
CA VAL A 518 -25.91 -12.01 -9.05
C VAL A 518 -27.13 -11.08 -8.93
N GLN A 519 -28.34 -11.62 -8.86
CA GLN A 519 -29.55 -10.79 -8.65
C GLN A 519 -29.54 -10.09 -7.28
N GLU A 520 -29.03 -10.75 -6.24
CA GLU A 520 -28.87 -10.15 -4.91
C GLU A 520 -27.88 -8.97 -4.95
N LEU A 521 -26.75 -9.10 -5.65
CA LEU A 521 -25.79 -8.00 -5.87
C LEU A 521 -26.40 -6.83 -6.66
N ILE A 522 -27.11 -7.13 -7.75
CA ILE A 522 -27.81 -6.11 -8.55
C ILE A 522 -28.81 -5.35 -7.67
N SER A 523 -29.59 -6.06 -6.84
CA SER A 523 -30.56 -5.44 -5.92
C SER A 523 -29.91 -4.55 -4.85
N LYS A 524 -28.61 -4.74 -4.59
CA LYS A 524 -27.80 -3.96 -3.63
C LYS A 524 -27.05 -2.81 -4.28
N GLY A 525 -27.16 -2.63 -5.60
CA GLY A 525 -26.60 -1.49 -6.32
C GLY A 525 -25.41 -1.83 -7.23
N ALA A 526 -25.00 -3.09 -7.35
CA ALA A 526 -23.89 -3.44 -8.24
C ALA A 526 -24.19 -3.11 -9.73
N GLY A 527 -25.44 -3.25 -10.18
CA GLY A 527 -25.85 -2.85 -11.53
C GLY A 527 -25.87 -1.33 -11.70
N GLU A 528 -26.40 -0.61 -10.71
CA GLU A 528 -26.40 0.86 -10.70
C GLU A 528 -24.97 1.43 -10.73
N ARG A 529 -24.02 0.76 -10.06
CA ARG A 529 -22.61 1.12 -10.07
C ARG A 529 -22.01 1.09 -11.48
N VAL A 530 -22.38 0.11 -12.29
CA VAL A 530 -21.98 -0.01 -13.70
C VAL A 530 -22.61 1.09 -14.55
N ASP A 531 -23.90 1.39 -14.32
CA ASP A 531 -24.59 2.45 -15.04
C ASP A 531 -23.94 3.82 -14.79
N ILE A 532 -23.59 4.12 -13.52
CA ILE A 532 -22.89 5.36 -13.14
C ILE A 532 -21.53 5.45 -13.86
N ALA A 533 -20.73 4.37 -13.84
CA ALA A 533 -19.43 4.34 -14.50
C ALA A 533 -19.54 4.62 -16.02
N ASN A 534 -20.48 3.98 -16.71
CA ASN A 534 -20.68 4.19 -18.14
C ASN A 534 -21.20 5.59 -18.48
N GLN A 535 -22.08 6.17 -17.66
CA GLN A 535 -22.54 7.55 -17.84
C GLN A 535 -21.40 8.55 -17.64
N ALA A 536 -20.57 8.34 -16.62
CA ALA A 536 -19.40 9.17 -16.35
C ALA A 536 -18.35 9.06 -17.47
N GLU A 537 -18.08 7.86 -17.98
CA GLU A 537 -17.15 7.66 -19.11
C GLU A 537 -17.68 8.35 -20.39
N GLN A 538 -18.98 8.28 -20.65
CA GLN A 538 -19.60 8.97 -21.78
C GLN A 538 -19.45 10.49 -21.68
N ARG A 539 -19.61 11.06 -20.47
CA ARG A 539 -19.41 12.49 -20.22
C ARG A 539 -17.95 12.88 -20.40
N PHE A 540 -17.04 12.12 -19.79
CA PHE A 540 -15.59 12.34 -19.88
C PHE A 540 -15.08 12.32 -21.33
N THR A 541 -15.48 11.32 -22.11
CA THR A 541 -15.07 11.17 -23.52
C THR A 541 -15.60 12.29 -24.43
N LYS A 542 -16.67 12.99 -24.04
CA LYS A 542 -17.19 14.18 -24.74
C LYS A 542 -16.55 15.50 -24.28
N GLY A 543 -15.77 15.48 -23.20
CA GLY A 543 -15.21 16.68 -22.57
C GLY A 543 -16.26 17.56 -21.87
N GLU A 544 -17.32 16.93 -21.37
CA GLU A 544 -18.45 17.58 -20.66
C GLU A 544 -18.24 17.72 -19.15
#